data_AF-A0A9D4Q901-F1
#
_entry.id   AF-A0A9D4Q901-F1
#
_cell.length_a   1.000
_cell.length_b   1.000
_cell.length_c   1.000
_cell.angle_alpha   90.00
_cell.angle_beta   90.00
_cell.angle_gamma   90.00
#
_symmetry.space_group_name_H-M   'P 1'
#
loop_
_entity.id
_entity.type
_entity.pdbx_description
1 polymer ?
#
loop_
_entity_poly.entity_id
_entity_poly.type
_entity_poly.pdbx_seq_one_letter_code
_entity_poly.pdbx_strand_id
1 'polypeptide(L)'
;MCMKPRKEDMEACTKEAADRSSVSEEDKTKALEIMQQTKRDMHRMFRERNKEALKEMRKKDFLSGKLQASEDIKDKQAAVKFATTFSYCLMAKFISWERIHCQKAKDVNQDRLSDDDLKKVLITAKEAKMEKEGKIADEELEKKFVEVLESEEKAKVAMQVDQALEECKAQWKAKKAARKTQKSEE
;
A
#
# COMPACT_ATOMS: atom_id res chain seq x y z
N MET A 1 9.29 1.92 6.70
CA MET A 1 9.02 3.37 6.75
C MET A 1 7.56 3.56 6.42
N CYS A 2 6.80 4.36 7.17
CA CYS A 2 5.59 4.96 6.59
C CYS A 2 6.05 6.29 6.00
N MET A 3 6.41 6.32 4.71
CA MET A 3 6.60 7.61 4.05
C MET A 3 5.25 8.32 4.03
N LYS A 4 5.24 9.59 4.43
CA LYS A 4 4.06 10.42 4.20
C LYS A 4 3.98 10.66 2.68
N PRO A 5 2.84 10.37 2.03
CA PRO A 5 2.67 10.70 0.63
C PRO A 5 2.90 12.20 0.40
N ARG A 6 3.45 12.57 -0.76
CA ARG A 6 3.56 13.99 -1.14
C ARG A 6 2.17 14.57 -1.34
N LYS A 7 2.02 15.88 -1.13
CA LYS A 7 0.74 16.58 -1.31
C LYS A 7 0.20 16.42 -2.74
N GLU A 8 1.08 16.53 -3.72
CA GLU A 8 0.78 16.32 -5.14
C GLU A 8 0.28 14.91 -5.43
N ASP A 9 0.90 13.88 -4.82
CA ASP A 9 0.46 12.49 -4.96
C ASP A 9 -0.93 12.28 -4.33
N MET A 10 -1.20 12.93 -3.18
CA MET A 10 -2.52 12.89 -2.53
C MET A 10 -3.59 13.53 -3.41
N GLU A 11 -3.32 14.69 -4.00
CA GLU A 11 -4.27 15.40 -4.86
C GLU A 11 -4.55 14.63 -6.15
N ALA A 12 -3.50 14.13 -6.81
CA ALA A 12 -3.63 13.31 -8.01
C ALA A 12 -4.44 12.04 -7.75
N CYS A 13 -4.15 11.33 -6.65
CA CYS A 13 -4.88 10.12 -6.29
C CYS A 13 -6.31 10.41 -5.83
N THR A 14 -6.56 11.55 -5.18
CA THR A 14 -7.92 11.96 -4.83
C THR A 14 -8.75 12.18 -6.09
N LYS A 15 -8.18 12.87 -7.08
CA LYS A 15 -8.85 13.13 -8.35
C LYS A 15 -9.14 11.84 -9.12
N GLU A 16 -8.13 10.98 -9.28
CA GLU A 16 -8.29 9.69 -9.96
C GLU A 16 -9.34 8.81 -9.27
N ALA A 17 -9.34 8.78 -7.94
CA ALA A 17 -10.31 8.01 -7.17
C ALA A 17 -11.73 8.57 -7.32
N ALA A 18 -11.90 9.89 -7.31
CA ALA A 18 -13.21 10.53 -7.49
C ALA A 18 -13.78 10.27 -8.89
N ASP A 19 -12.95 10.42 -9.92
CA ASP A 19 -13.35 10.18 -11.32
C ASP A 19 -13.80 8.73 -11.53
N ARG A 20 -13.14 7.76 -10.89
CA ARG A 20 -13.45 6.33 -11.01
C ARG A 20 -14.60 5.85 -10.13
N SER A 21 -14.86 6.53 -9.01
CA SER A 21 -15.92 6.13 -8.08
C SER A 21 -17.25 6.84 -8.31
N SER A 22 -17.23 7.98 -9.01
CA SER A 22 -18.41 8.85 -9.15
C SER A 22 -18.99 9.31 -7.81
N VAL A 23 -18.14 9.34 -6.76
CA VAL A 23 -18.54 9.76 -5.41
C VAL A 23 -18.88 11.25 -5.39
N SER A 24 -19.89 11.64 -4.63
CA SER A 24 -20.23 13.05 -4.43
C SER A 24 -19.12 13.78 -3.66
N GLU A 25 -19.02 15.10 -3.82
CA GLU A 25 -18.03 15.91 -3.07
C GLU A 25 -18.26 15.83 -1.54
N GLU A 26 -19.52 15.75 -1.11
CA GLU A 26 -19.90 15.57 0.29
C GLU A 26 -19.41 14.21 0.83
N ASP A 27 -19.77 13.12 0.15
CA ASP A 27 -19.39 11.75 0.56
C ASP A 27 -17.87 11.54 0.45
N LYS A 28 -17.21 12.16 -0.54
CA LYS A 28 -15.75 12.14 -0.69
C LYS A 28 -15.06 12.77 0.52
N THR A 29 -15.55 13.94 0.93
CA THR A 29 -15.01 14.65 2.10
C THR A 29 -15.13 13.80 3.35
N LYS A 30 -16.31 13.21 3.56
CA LYS A 30 -16.56 12.29 4.69
C LYS A 30 -15.70 11.04 4.64
N ALA A 31 -15.55 10.42 3.47
CA ALA A 31 -14.67 9.28 3.28
C ALA A 31 -13.21 9.62 3.64
N LEU A 32 -12.71 10.78 3.17
CA LEU A 32 -11.35 11.25 3.51
C LEU A 32 -11.19 11.52 5.01
N GLU A 33 -12.18 12.10 5.69
CA GLU A 33 -12.17 12.30 7.14
C GLU A 33 -12.04 10.97 7.89
N ILE A 34 -12.84 9.96 7.52
CA ILE A 34 -12.81 8.61 8.11
C ILE A 34 -11.45 7.95 7.88
N MET A 35 -10.89 8.07 6.67
CA MET A 35 -9.57 7.54 6.33
C MET A 35 -8.46 8.21 7.16
N GLN A 36 -8.49 9.54 7.28
CA GLN A 36 -7.52 10.28 8.09
C GLN A 36 -7.63 9.93 9.57
N GLN A 37 -8.85 9.80 10.10
CA GLN A 37 -9.05 9.41 11.49
C GLN A 37 -8.53 8.00 11.74
N THR A 38 -8.82 7.06 10.86
CA THR A 38 -8.32 5.68 10.94
C THR A 38 -6.79 5.63 10.93
N LYS A 39 -6.14 6.45 10.10
CA LYS A 39 -4.68 6.60 10.11
C LYS A 39 -4.14 7.17 11.42
N ARG A 40 -4.82 8.16 12.03
CA ARG A 40 -4.44 8.72 13.33
C ARG A 40 -4.55 7.69 14.45
N ASP A 41 -5.65 6.95 14.48
CA ASP A 41 -5.88 5.86 15.44
C ASP A 41 -4.80 4.77 15.31
N MET A 42 -4.47 4.36 14.08
CA MET A 42 -3.39 3.40 13.82
C MET A 42 -2.05 3.88 14.37
N HIS A 43 -1.69 5.16 14.16
CA HIS A 43 -0.46 5.72 14.72
C HIS A 43 -0.48 5.79 16.25
N ARG A 44 -1.63 6.11 16.86
CA ARG A 44 -1.80 6.10 18.31
C ARG A 44 -1.54 4.70 18.87
N MET A 45 -2.22 3.69 18.34
CA MET A 45 -2.07 2.30 18.81
C MET A 45 -0.66 1.74 18.59
N PHE A 46 0.03 2.16 17.52
CA PHE A 46 1.44 1.82 17.32
C PHE A 46 2.34 2.38 18.44
N ARG A 47 2.10 3.62 18.88
CA ARG A 47 2.84 4.21 20.02
C ARG A 47 2.51 3.50 21.33
N GLU A 48 1.26 3.11 21.52
CA GLU A 48 0.78 2.38 22.70
C GLU A 48 1.17 0.89 22.68
N ARG A 49 1.79 0.39 21.60
CA ARG A 49 2.13 -1.02 21.40
C ARG A 49 0.92 -1.97 21.51
N ASN A 50 -0.29 -1.48 21.22
CA ASN A 50 -1.52 -2.27 21.24
C ASN A 50 -1.63 -3.13 19.98
N LYS A 51 -1.00 -4.32 20.03
CA LYS A 51 -0.90 -5.23 18.88
C LYS A 51 -2.26 -5.78 18.44
N GLU A 52 -3.15 -6.10 19.36
CA GLU A 52 -4.47 -6.66 19.04
C GLU A 52 -5.35 -5.65 18.30
N ALA A 53 -5.42 -4.41 18.79
CA ALA A 53 -6.19 -3.38 18.11
C ALA A 53 -5.58 -3.00 16.74
N LEU A 54 -4.26 -3.11 16.59
CA LEU A 54 -3.59 -2.98 15.29
C LEU A 54 -3.93 -4.14 14.34
N LYS A 55 -4.09 -5.37 14.84
CA LYS A 55 -4.51 -6.52 14.02
C LYS A 55 -5.93 -6.32 13.51
N GLU A 56 -6.85 -5.91 14.38
CA GLU A 56 -8.23 -5.61 14.01
C GLU A 56 -8.32 -4.54 12.91
N MET A 57 -7.56 -3.44 13.06
CA MET A 57 -7.52 -2.38 12.05
C MET A 57 -6.93 -2.79 10.70
N ARG A 58 -6.11 -3.84 10.67
CA ARG A 58 -5.46 -4.35 9.44
C ARG A 58 -6.32 -5.36 8.69
N LYS A 59 -7.46 -5.77 9.24
CA LYS A 59 -8.42 -6.60 8.50
C LYS A 59 -8.86 -5.86 7.25
N LYS A 60 -8.91 -6.59 6.12
CA LYS A 60 -9.24 -6.09 4.78
C LYS A 60 -10.49 -5.19 4.79
N ASP A 61 -11.48 -5.58 5.57
CA ASP A 61 -12.78 -4.92 5.55
C ASP A 61 -12.92 -3.80 6.59
N PHE A 62 -11.93 -3.55 7.45
CA PHE A 62 -12.08 -2.59 8.56
C PHE A 62 -12.46 -1.19 8.08
N LEU A 63 -11.73 -0.65 7.10
CA LEU A 63 -12.03 0.67 6.55
C LEU A 63 -13.36 0.68 5.80
N SER A 64 -13.65 -0.39 5.04
CA SER A 64 -14.92 -0.51 4.33
C SER A 64 -16.12 -0.55 5.28
N GLY A 65 -15.99 -1.26 6.40
CA GLY A 65 -17.00 -1.33 7.45
C GLY A 65 -17.22 0.02 8.12
N LYS A 66 -16.16 0.80 8.37
CA LYS A 66 -16.30 2.17 8.88
C LYS A 66 -17.04 3.09 7.91
N LEU A 67 -16.76 2.98 6.61
CA LEU A 67 -17.45 3.78 5.59
C LEU A 67 -18.92 3.37 5.46
N GLN A 68 -19.21 2.06 5.49
CA GLN A 68 -20.58 1.54 5.43
C GLN A 68 -21.41 1.84 6.69
N ALA A 69 -20.76 1.92 7.85
CA ALA A 69 -21.41 2.27 9.12
C ALA A 69 -21.65 3.78 9.29
N SER A 70 -21.07 4.63 8.43
CA SER A 70 -21.27 6.08 8.50
C SER A 70 -22.68 6.45 8.02
N GLU A 71 -23.43 7.18 8.86
CA GLU A 71 -24.75 7.74 8.51
C GLU A 71 -24.63 8.98 7.62
N ASP A 72 -23.49 9.68 7.70
CA ASP A 72 -23.20 10.90 6.93
C ASP A 72 -22.85 10.61 5.46
N ILE A 73 -22.63 9.34 5.10
CA ILE A 73 -22.33 8.92 3.72
C ILE A 73 -23.60 8.39 3.07
N LYS A 74 -24.06 9.10 2.04
CA LYS A 74 -25.26 8.76 1.26
C LYS A 74 -24.99 7.56 0.36
N ASP A 75 -23.95 7.65 -0.49
CA ASP A 75 -23.53 6.53 -1.33
C ASP A 75 -22.33 5.79 -0.74
N LYS A 76 -22.65 4.79 0.07
CA LYS A 76 -21.67 3.94 0.76
C LYS A 76 -20.82 3.13 -0.21
N GLN A 77 -21.39 2.69 -1.33
CA GLN A 77 -20.65 1.89 -2.32
C GLN A 77 -19.64 2.76 -3.07
N ALA A 78 -20.05 3.96 -3.51
CA ALA A 78 -19.15 4.91 -4.14
C ALA A 78 -18.05 5.37 -3.18
N ALA A 79 -18.35 5.58 -1.89
CA ALA A 79 -17.36 5.94 -0.88
C ALA A 79 -16.34 4.82 -0.62
N VAL A 80 -16.77 3.56 -0.55
CA VAL A 80 -15.86 2.41 -0.45
C VAL A 80 -15.00 2.29 -1.70
N LYS A 81 -15.59 2.42 -2.89
CA LYS A 81 -14.86 2.39 -4.17
C LYS A 81 -13.84 3.52 -4.26
N PHE A 82 -14.20 4.72 -3.81
CA PHE A 82 -13.30 5.86 -3.69
C PHE A 82 -12.11 5.54 -2.77
N ALA A 83 -12.38 5.11 -1.54
CA ALA A 83 -11.33 4.85 -0.55
C ALA A 83 -10.35 3.74 -0.99
N THR A 84 -10.88 2.69 -1.62
CA THR A 84 -10.07 1.60 -2.19
C THR A 84 -9.21 2.11 -3.35
N THR A 85 -9.81 2.82 -4.31
CA THR A 85 -9.09 3.38 -5.47
C THR A 85 -8.01 4.36 -5.04
N PHE A 86 -8.33 5.24 -4.09
CA PHE A 86 -7.40 6.19 -3.51
C PHE A 86 -6.21 5.49 -2.84
N SER A 87 -6.48 4.45 -2.05
CA SER A 87 -5.44 3.66 -1.38
C SER A 87 -4.54 2.95 -2.39
N TYR A 88 -5.10 2.37 -3.44
CA TYR A 88 -4.34 1.74 -4.53
C TYR A 88 -3.47 2.74 -5.28
N CYS A 89 -3.99 3.92 -5.62
CA CYS A 89 -3.20 4.96 -6.27
C CYS A 89 -2.02 5.40 -5.39
N LEU A 90 -2.24 5.62 -4.08
CA LEU A 90 -1.15 5.98 -3.18
C LEU A 90 -0.10 4.87 -3.05
N MET A 91 -0.53 3.61 -3.00
CA MET A 91 0.39 2.47 -2.99
C MET A 91 1.20 2.43 -4.29
N ALA A 92 0.56 2.60 -5.44
CA ALA A 92 1.23 2.67 -6.74
C ALA A 92 2.32 3.76 -6.80
N LYS A 93 2.03 4.96 -6.28
CA LYS A 93 3.01 6.05 -6.20
C LYS A 93 4.17 5.71 -5.28
N PHE A 94 3.89 5.10 -4.12
CA PHE A 94 4.92 4.65 -3.19
C PHE A 94 5.81 3.55 -3.81
N ILE A 95 5.22 2.61 -4.52
CA ILE A 95 5.90 1.55 -5.27
C ILE A 95 6.82 2.14 -6.34
N SER A 96 6.31 3.07 -7.15
CA SER A 96 7.09 3.75 -8.19
C SER A 96 8.31 4.43 -7.57
N TRP A 97 8.13 5.08 -6.41
CA TRP A 97 9.23 5.64 -5.64
C TRP A 97 10.24 4.58 -5.15
N GLU A 98 9.77 3.48 -4.55
CA GLU A 98 10.66 2.39 -4.09
C GLU A 98 11.48 1.81 -5.25
N ARG A 99 10.87 1.63 -6.43
CA ARG A 99 11.57 1.19 -7.64
C ARG A 99 12.61 2.22 -8.11
N ILE A 100 12.27 3.50 -8.15
CA ILE A 100 13.20 4.56 -8.58
C ILE A 100 14.49 4.53 -7.74
N HIS A 101 14.38 4.24 -6.45
CA HIS A 101 15.51 4.23 -5.53
C HIS A 101 16.18 2.87 -5.33
N CYS A 102 15.61 1.78 -5.85
CA CYS A 102 16.20 0.45 -5.79
C CYS A 102 16.76 0.05 -7.15
N GLN A 103 18.06 0.29 -7.37
CA GLN A 103 18.71 -0.04 -8.65
C GLN A 103 18.57 -1.53 -8.99
N LYS A 104 18.76 -2.42 -8.00
CA LYS A 104 18.59 -3.88 -8.18
C LYS A 104 17.21 -4.25 -8.73
N ALA A 105 16.15 -3.60 -8.26
CA ALA A 105 14.79 -3.86 -8.75
C ALA A 105 14.59 -3.37 -10.19
N LYS A 106 15.26 -2.29 -10.61
CA LYS A 106 15.25 -1.84 -12.02
C LYS A 106 16.01 -2.82 -12.91
N ASP A 107 17.19 -3.24 -12.47
CA ASP A 107 18.09 -4.12 -13.22
C ASP A 107 17.47 -5.51 -13.43
N VAL A 108 16.65 -5.97 -12.49
CA VAL A 108 15.87 -7.21 -12.62
C VAL A 108 14.65 -7.01 -13.52
N ASN A 109 13.96 -5.87 -13.41
CA ASN A 109 12.77 -5.62 -14.22
C ASN A 109 13.09 -5.57 -15.72
N GLN A 110 14.18 -4.91 -16.13
CA GLN A 110 14.60 -4.73 -17.53
C GLN A 110 13.43 -4.40 -18.49
N ASP A 111 12.50 -3.57 -18.02
CA ASP A 111 11.27 -3.20 -18.71
C ASP A 111 10.35 -4.37 -19.14
N ARG A 112 10.54 -5.57 -18.58
CA ARG A 112 9.70 -6.77 -18.81
C ARG A 112 8.32 -6.67 -18.16
N LEU A 113 8.21 -5.90 -17.08
CA LEU A 113 6.93 -5.54 -16.48
C LEU A 113 6.65 -4.05 -16.70
N SER A 114 5.44 -3.78 -17.18
CA SER A 114 4.93 -2.41 -17.26
C SER A 114 4.71 -1.81 -15.87
N ASP A 115 4.57 -0.49 -15.80
CA ASP A 115 4.22 0.19 -14.56
C ASP A 115 2.89 -0.32 -13.99
N ASP A 116 1.92 -0.68 -14.83
CA ASP A 116 0.63 -1.21 -14.39
C ASP A 116 0.73 -2.65 -13.92
N ASP A 117 1.55 -3.49 -14.57
CA ASP A 117 1.87 -4.84 -14.07
C ASP A 117 2.49 -4.75 -12.68
N LEU A 118 3.52 -3.90 -12.50
CA LEU A 118 4.19 -3.72 -11.21
C LEU A 118 3.25 -3.22 -10.12
N LYS A 119 2.34 -2.29 -10.44
CA LYS A 119 1.32 -1.84 -9.48
C LYS A 119 0.45 -3.00 -9.03
N LYS A 120 -0.08 -3.79 -9.97
CA LYS A 120 -0.95 -4.94 -9.68
C LYS A 120 -0.24 -5.93 -8.75
N VAL A 121 0.95 -6.39 -9.14
CA VAL A 121 1.75 -7.36 -8.37
C VAL A 121 2.00 -6.88 -6.95
N LEU A 122 2.44 -5.63 -6.78
CA LEU A 122 2.84 -5.14 -5.47
C LEU A 122 1.63 -4.82 -4.57
N ILE A 123 0.48 -4.46 -5.15
CA ILE A 123 -0.81 -4.43 -4.43
C ILE A 123 -1.16 -5.84 -3.97
N THR A 124 -1.15 -6.83 -4.88
CA THR A 124 -1.43 -8.24 -4.56
C THR A 124 -0.50 -8.77 -3.48
N ALA A 125 0.80 -8.48 -3.55
CA ALA A 125 1.78 -8.88 -2.54
C ALA A 125 1.49 -8.25 -1.18
N LYS A 126 1.12 -6.97 -1.15
CA LYS A 126 0.76 -6.26 0.09
C LYS A 126 -0.50 -6.83 0.71
N GLU A 127 -1.54 -7.04 -0.08
CA GLU A 127 -2.81 -7.62 0.38
C GLU A 127 -2.59 -9.02 0.94
N ALA A 128 -1.87 -9.87 0.21
CA ALA A 128 -1.57 -11.22 0.64
C ALA A 128 -0.72 -11.26 1.91
N LYS A 129 0.29 -10.38 2.02
CA LYS A 129 1.09 -10.21 3.25
C LYS A 129 0.23 -9.66 4.41
N MET A 130 -0.78 -8.83 4.18
CA MET A 130 -1.68 -8.36 5.24
C MET A 130 -2.63 -9.47 5.72
N GLU A 131 -3.24 -10.22 4.81
CA GLU A 131 -4.14 -11.34 5.12
C GLU A 131 -3.46 -12.44 5.94
N LYS A 132 -2.17 -12.67 5.71
CA LYS A 132 -1.39 -13.75 6.37
C LYS A 132 -0.42 -13.25 7.46
N GLU A 133 -0.65 -12.05 8.02
CA GLU A 133 0.21 -11.43 9.04
C GLU A 133 1.72 -11.38 8.66
N GLY A 134 2.03 -11.27 7.37
CA GLY A 134 3.37 -11.19 6.80
C GLY A 134 4.01 -12.54 6.47
N LYS A 135 3.29 -13.66 6.62
CA LYS A 135 3.77 -15.02 6.32
C LYS A 135 3.03 -15.62 5.13
N ILE A 136 3.46 -15.27 3.92
CA ILE A 136 3.05 -15.95 2.69
C ILE A 136 4.25 -16.70 2.12
N ALA A 137 4.05 -17.94 1.68
CA ALA A 137 5.09 -18.70 1.00
C ALA A 137 5.28 -18.16 -0.43
N ASP A 138 6.52 -18.19 -0.93
CA ASP A 138 6.86 -17.66 -2.25
C ASP A 138 6.04 -18.33 -3.37
N GLU A 139 5.78 -19.64 -3.26
CA GLU A 139 4.92 -20.38 -4.20
C GLU A 139 3.46 -19.90 -4.21
N GLU A 140 2.91 -19.53 -3.05
CA GLU A 140 1.55 -18.99 -2.94
C GLU A 140 1.50 -17.57 -3.52
N LEU A 141 2.56 -16.79 -3.30
CA LEU A 141 2.68 -15.44 -3.84
C LEU A 141 2.85 -15.45 -5.37
N GLU A 142 3.67 -16.37 -5.91
CA GLU A 142 3.88 -16.54 -7.35
C GLU A 142 2.56 -16.91 -8.04
N LYS A 143 1.78 -17.84 -7.47
CA LYS A 143 0.44 -18.19 -8.00
C LYS A 143 -0.47 -16.97 -8.11
N LYS A 144 -0.52 -16.14 -7.06
CA LYS A 144 -1.30 -14.89 -7.09
C LYS A 144 -0.78 -13.91 -8.15
N PHE A 145 0.52 -13.89 -8.44
CA PHE A 145 1.07 -13.06 -9.52
C PHE A 145 0.71 -13.61 -10.90
N VAL A 146 0.72 -14.93 -11.10
CA VAL A 146 0.25 -15.56 -12.34
C VAL A 146 -1.20 -15.21 -12.62
N GLU A 147 -2.07 -15.29 -11.60
CA GLU A 147 -3.49 -14.95 -11.73
C GLU A 147 -3.70 -13.50 -12.18
N VAL A 148 -2.92 -12.56 -11.66
CA VAL A 148 -3.12 -11.13 -11.89
C VAL A 148 -2.39 -10.61 -13.15
N LEU A 149 -1.30 -11.26 -13.54
CA LEU A 149 -0.52 -10.91 -14.73
C LEU A 149 -0.89 -11.75 -15.96
N GLU A 150 -1.67 -12.82 -15.76
CA GLU A 150 -2.06 -13.78 -16.79
C GLU A 150 -0.83 -14.36 -17.54
N SER A 151 0.31 -14.46 -16.85
CA SER A 151 1.59 -14.88 -17.43
C SER A 151 2.56 -15.39 -16.37
N GLU A 152 3.00 -16.65 -16.51
CA GLU A 152 4.02 -17.25 -15.66
C GLU A 152 5.38 -16.57 -15.78
N GLU A 153 5.75 -16.16 -17.00
CA GLU A 153 7.02 -15.48 -17.23
C GLU A 153 7.05 -14.13 -16.50
N LYS A 154 5.97 -13.35 -16.62
CA LYS A 154 5.83 -12.09 -15.90
C LYS A 154 5.79 -12.31 -14.39
N ALA A 155 5.12 -13.35 -13.91
CA ALA A 155 5.06 -13.68 -12.48
C ALA A 155 6.44 -13.99 -11.89
N LYS A 156 7.31 -14.69 -12.63
CA LYS A 156 8.70 -14.95 -12.22
C LYS A 156 9.52 -13.66 -12.11
N VAL A 157 9.40 -12.76 -13.11
CA VAL A 157 10.05 -11.43 -13.03
C VAL A 157 9.51 -10.65 -11.83
N ALA A 158 8.21 -10.69 -11.62
CA ALA A 158 7.53 -10.01 -10.52
C ALA A 158 8.03 -10.48 -9.14
N MET A 159 8.24 -11.79 -8.96
CA MET A 159 8.86 -12.35 -7.76
C MET A 159 10.27 -11.80 -7.54
N GLN A 160 11.10 -11.79 -8.58
CA GLN A 160 12.46 -11.26 -8.49
C GLN A 160 12.48 -9.76 -8.16
N VAL A 161 11.54 -8.99 -8.72
CA VAL A 161 11.38 -7.56 -8.41
C VAL A 161 10.93 -7.34 -6.96
N ASP A 162 9.95 -8.08 -6.44
CA ASP A 162 9.51 -7.97 -5.02
C ASP A 162 10.67 -8.30 -4.07
N GLN A 163 11.44 -9.35 -4.36
CA GLN A 163 12.60 -9.74 -3.56
C GLN A 163 13.69 -8.66 -3.57
N ALA A 164 14.03 -8.11 -4.74
CA ALA A 164 14.99 -7.02 -4.85
C ALA A 164 14.54 -5.77 -4.07
N LEU A 165 13.24 -5.45 -4.10
CA LEU A 165 12.67 -4.35 -3.32
C LEU A 165 12.76 -4.60 -1.81
N GLU A 166 12.47 -5.82 -1.33
CA GLU A 166 12.59 -6.16 0.09
C GLU A 166 14.04 -6.09 0.58
N GLU A 167 15.01 -6.54 -0.22
CA GLU A 167 16.43 -6.35 0.09
C GLU A 167 16.82 -4.87 0.18
N CYS A 168 16.42 -4.05 -0.80
CA CYS A 168 16.65 -2.61 -0.77
C CYS A 168 16.04 -1.97 0.49
N LYS A 169 14.82 -2.38 0.89
CA LYS A 169 14.19 -1.92 2.13
C LYS A 169 14.97 -2.33 3.37
N ALA A 170 15.49 -3.55 3.41
CA ALA A 170 16.31 -4.03 4.52
C ALA A 170 17.61 -3.21 4.64
N GLN A 171 18.28 -2.94 3.51
CA GLN A 171 19.49 -2.11 3.47
C GLN A 171 19.21 -0.67 3.92
N TRP A 172 18.11 -0.05 3.47
CA TRP A 172 17.73 1.30 3.92
C TRP A 172 17.43 1.36 5.41
N LYS A 173 16.76 0.32 5.96
CA LYS A 173 16.52 0.20 7.41
C LYS A 173 17.83 0.09 8.18
N ALA A 174 18.75 -0.77 7.73
CA ALA A 174 20.06 -0.96 8.35
C ALA A 174 20.91 0.33 8.34
N LYS A 175 21.02 0.99 7.18
CA LYS A 175 21.71 2.29 7.05
C LYS A 175 21.14 3.36 7.99
N LYS A 176 19.81 3.38 8.16
CA LYS A 176 19.15 4.32 9.07
C LYS A 176 19.39 4.00 10.54
N ALA A 177 19.42 2.73 10.91
CA ALA A 177 19.75 2.30 12.27
C ALA A 177 21.18 2.73 12.64
N ALA A 178 22.15 2.45 11.76
CA ALA A 178 23.54 2.86 11.95
C ALA A 178 23.70 4.39 12.13
N ARG A 179 23.01 5.19 11.31
CA ARG A 179 23.02 6.67 11.45
C ARG A 179 22.40 7.18 12.75
N LYS A 180 21.44 6.45 13.33
CA LYS A 180 20.84 6.84 14.61
C LYS A 180 21.77 6.54 15.78
N THR A 181 22.50 5.42 15.72
CA THR A 181 23.49 5.05 16.73
C THR A 181 24.66 6.03 16.76
N GLN A 182 25.18 6.42 15.59
CA GLN A 182 26.25 7.43 15.51
C GLN A 182 25.84 8.80 16.07
N LYS A 183 24.57 9.21 15.89
CA LYS A 183 24.05 10.47 16.44
C LYS A 183 23.74 10.45 17.93
N SER A 184 23.77 9.30 18.59
CA SER A 184 23.59 9.17 20.04
C SER A 184 24.92 9.07 20.80
N GLU A 185 26.04 9.01 20.06
CA GLU A 185 27.40 8.93 20.59
C GLU A 185 28.18 10.25 20.44
N GLU A 186 27.59 11.26 19.78
CA GLU A 186 27.99 12.68 19.79
C GLU A 186 27.10 13.48 20.75
#